data_AF-A0A5B9W586-F1
#
_entry.id   AF-A0A5B9W586-F1
#
_cell.length_a   1.000
_cell.length_b   1.000
_cell.length_c   1.000
_cell.angle_alpha   90.00
_cell.angle_beta   90.00
_cell.angle_gamma   90.00
#
_symmetry.space_group_name_H-M   'P 1'
#
loop_
_entity.id
_entity.type
_entity.pdbx_description
1 polymer ?
#
loop_
_entity_poly.entity_id
_entity_poly.type
_entity_poly.pdbx_seq_one_letter_code
_entity_poly.pdbx_strand_id
1 'polypeptide(L)'
;MRTWIWAIVAALGAGLMLAAYERGMRLDPGAPWAAGLMVVGDGEPAGELPEAARVVATRLRYLPSGEAVDPVVRVIGGKDEALTTRLKARLRPKVVGMPADAMAPLAPWLREGRMPDPGGGEVLAGWPGRLGEEIALAGEPARVVGVLKPDVALLAEAYVAPAGPTPSGAFAKGDPETAAVRLIQVRADDPGARKTAEALARAFAGKAFALLPPNVRPAMPDYFAYQGGQALFLLRGSGLLIGLYRRIAAGITAPIIGPPIRELAARPRLLWGVHVAYFGLYVIAAATVAFLPLVHTAGAMAVQGQFGDDKANVLAVAGRAYATGNVARAAAVTFAVNFFLGTLASISVPSVIIPGSGVVMATLRAAMWGVILGPGDATMARMMIPHTGTLLLEGEGYILATFFAILVPVLLLGRLELKPDGQPLDEAAVDGEPPRTVPATAGRRFVWAVALNLAGSFWVAVVLAVAAVYEAAEVIYMAGL
;
A
#
# COMPACT_ATOMS: atom_id res chain seq x y z
N MET A 1 26.31 16.09 14.41
CA MET A 1 24.99 15.92 15.04
C MET A 1 24.95 14.54 15.69
N ARG A 2 24.46 14.39 16.93
CA ARG A 2 24.43 13.07 17.59
C ARG A 2 23.34 12.19 16.96
N THR A 3 23.64 10.91 16.70
CA THR A 3 22.77 9.97 15.99
C THR A 3 21.36 9.84 16.60
N TRP A 4 21.22 9.99 17.93
CA TRP A 4 19.93 9.91 18.61
C TRP A 4 18.94 11.03 18.25
N ILE A 5 19.40 12.18 17.76
CA ILE A 5 18.51 13.27 17.34
C ILE A 5 17.64 12.80 16.17
N TRP A 6 18.19 11.99 15.26
CA TRP A 6 17.43 11.44 14.14
C TRP A 6 16.29 10.52 14.60
N ALA A 7 16.54 9.69 15.61
CA ALA A 7 15.52 8.82 16.19
C ALA A 7 14.35 9.59 16.81
N ILE A 8 14.64 10.69 17.53
CA ILE A 8 13.58 11.55 18.11
C ILE A 8 12.71 12.14 17.01
N VAL A 9 13.31 12.71 15.95
CA VAL A 9 12.50 13.32 14.88
C VAL A 9 11.74 12.26 14.09
N ALA A 10 12.29 11.06 13.90
CA ALA A 10 11.54 9.95 13.32
C ALA A 10 10.32 9.60 14.19
N ALA A 11 10.49 9.51 15.51
CA ALA A 11 9.39 9.27 16.44
C ALA A 11 8.31 10.39 16.40
N LEU A 12 8.71 11.65 16.22
CA LEU A 12 7.77 12.75 15.99
C LEU A 12 6.98 12.58 14.68
N GLY A 13 7.61 12.08 13.62
CA GLY A 13 6.94 11.73 12.37
C GLY A 13 5.86 10.65 12.57
N ALA A 14 6.20 9.57 13.28
CA ALA A 14 5.22 8.54 13.65
C ALA A 14 4.09 9.09 14.54
N GLY A 15 4.42 9.97 15.49
CA GLY A 15 3.43 10.67 16.32
C GLY A 15 2.47 11.54 15.49
N LEU A 16 2.97 12.22 14.45
CA LEU A 16 2.13 12.98 13.53
C LEU A 16 1.21 12.08 12.69
N MET A 17 1.70 10.94 12.19
CA MET A 17 0.87 9.95 11.50
C MET A 17 -0.28 9.46 12.40
N LEU A 18 0.04 9.07 13.63
CA LEU A 18 -0.95 8.60 14.60
C LEU A 18 -1.96 9.70 14.95
N ALA A 19 -1.51 10.94 15.17
CA ALA A 19 -2.38 12.06 15.46
C ALA A 19 -3.31 12.42 14.28
N ALA A 20 -2.82 12.37 13.05
CA ALA A 20 -3.64 12.57 11.84
C ALA A 20 -4.67 11.45 11.69
N TYR A 21 -4.27 10.21 11.92
CA TYR A 21 -5.17 9.05 11.89
C TYR A 21 -6.29 9.19 12.92
N GLU A 22 -5.95 9.37 14.19
CA GLU A 22 -6.92 9.44 15.30
C GLU A 22 -7.90 10.62 15.17
N ARG A 23 -7.47 11.74 14.58
CA ARG A 23 -8.32 12.94 14.45
C ARG A 23 -9.24 12.93 13.25
N GLY A 24 -8.81 12.38 12.11
CA GLY A 24 -9.50 12.58 10.84
C GLY A 24 -9.71 11.34 9.98
N MET A 25 -9.14 10.19 10.37
CA MET A 25 -9.26 8.95 9.59
C MET A 25 -9.86 7.78 10.36
N ARG A 26 -9.77 7.80 11.69
CA ARG A 26 -10.34 6.75 12.52
C ARG A 26 -11.87 6.78 12.42
N LEU A 27 -12.42 5.64 12.05
CA LEU A 27 -13.87 5.42 11.95
C LEU A 27 -14.46 5.18 13.34
N ASP A 28 -15.63 5.75 13.60
CA ASP A 28 -16.41 5.43 14.79
C ASP A 28 -16.92 3.98 14.72
N PRO A 29 -16.46 3.07 15.61
CA PRO A 29 -16.90 1.67 15.62
C PRO A 29 -18.40 1.52 15.94
N GLY A 30 -19.04 2.54 16.55
CA GLY A 30 -20.47 2.57 16.83
C GLY A 30 -21.33 2.92 15.62
N ALA A 31 -20.74 3.36 14.51
CA ALA A 31 -21.50 3.71 13.32
C ALA A 31 -22.09 2.48 12.63
N PRO A 32 -23.33 2.57 12.10
CA PRO A 32 -23.91 1.51 11.31
C PRO A 32 -23.01 1.26 10.10
N TRP A 33 -22.69 -0.01 9.85
CA TRP A 33 -21.85 -0.41 8.72
C TRP A 33 -20.40 0.13 8.76
N ALA A 34 -19.89 0.57 9.92
CA ALA A 34 -18.48 0.92 10.12
C ALA A 34 -17.56 -0.29 9.81
N ALA A 35 -17.91 -1.44 10.39
CA ALA A 35 -17.28 -2.74 10.14
C ALA A 35 -18.28 -3.62 9.36
N GLY A 36 -18.51 -3.29 8.09
CA GLY A 36 -19.42 -4.04 7.23
C GLY A 36 -18.70 -4.82 6.13
N LEU A 37 -19.42 -5.69 5.45
CA LEU A 37 -19.01 -6.31 4.20
C LEU A 37 -20.15 -6.22 3.19
N MET A 38 -19.86 -5.74 1.99
CA MET A 38 -20.81 -5.77 0.88
C MET A 38 -20.42 -6.94 -0.04
N VAL A 39 -21.31 -7.91 -0.16
CA VAL A 39 -21.11 -9.11 -0.97
C VAL A 39 -21.94 -8.96 -2.24
N VAL A 40 -21.29 -8.77 -3.37
CA VAL A 40 -21.94 -8.62 -4.68
C VAL A 40 -21.87 -9.93 -5.44
N GLY A 41 -23.01 -10.47 -5.85
CA GLY A 41 -23.09 -11.73 -6.58
C GLY A 41 -24.38 -12.49 -6.29
N ASP A 42 -24.73 -13.38 -7.21
CA ASP A 42 -25.88 -14.28 -7.07
C ASP A 42 -25.46 -15.59 -6.39
N GLY A 43 -26.44 -16.29 -5.80
CA GLY A 43 -26.23 -17.57 -5.09
C GLY A 43 -26.22 -17.41 -3.57
N GLU A 44 -26.26 -18.54 -2.87
CA GLU A 44 -26.23 -18.60 -1.40
C GLU A 44 -24.80 -18.79 -0.86
N PRO A 45 -24.52 -18.36 0.38
CA PRO A 45 -23.23 -18.65 1.02
C PRO A 45 -22.97 -20.16 1.12
N ALA A 46 -21.70 -20.54 1.00
CA ALA A 46 -21.23 -21.90 1.25
C ALA A 46 -21.15 -22.14 2.77
N GLY A 47 -22.31 -22.31 3.41
CA GLY A 47 -22.45 -22.60 4.84
C GLY A 47 -23.24 -21.54 5.61
N GLU A 48 -23.40 -21.80 6.90
CA GLU A 48 -24.11 -20.90 7.81
C GLU A 48 -23.29 -19.62 8.06
N LEU A 49 -23.99 -18.49 8.04
CA LEU A 49 -23.39 -17.21 8.38
C LEU A 49 -23.26 -17.10 9.90
N PRO A 50 -22.21 -16.43 10.42
CA PRO A 50 -22.05 -16.23 11.85
C PRO A 50 -23.29 -15.56 12.46
N GLU A 51 -23.77 -16.05 13.61
CA GLU A 51 -24.96 -15.49 14.29
C GLU A 51 -24.84 -13.99 14.61
N ALA A 52 -23.62 -13.51 14.84
CA ALA A 52 -23.33 -12.11 15.11
C ALA A 52 -23.50 -11.18 13.89
N ALA A 53 -23.65 -11.74 12.68
CA ALA A 53 -23.73 -10.97 11.44
C ALA A 53 -25.18 -10.65 11.08
N ARG A 54 -25.55 -9.37 11.06
CA ARG A 54 -26.84 -8.94 10.50
C ARG A 54 -26.72 -8.86 8.99
N VAL A 55 -27.58 -9.59 8.28
CA VAL A 55 -27.56 -9.66 6.81
C VAL A 55 -28.78 -8.97 6.24
N VAL A 56 -28.56 -8.02 5.33
CA VAL A 56 -29.61 -7.33 4.58
C VAL A 56 -29.44 -7.71 3.12
N ALA A 57 -30.33 -8.57 2.63
CA ALA A 57 -30.38 -8.95 1.22
C ALA A 57 -31.09 -7.85 0.42
N THR A 58 -30.45 -7.38 -0.65
CA THR A 58 -30.97 -6.32 -1.51
C THR A 58 -30.33 -6.38 -2.90
N ARG A 59 -30.45 -5.31 -3.68
CA ARG A 59 -29.82 -5.16 -4.98
C ARG A 59 -29.07 -3.83 -5.05
N LEU A 60 -28.02 -3.82 -5.86
CA LEU A 60 -27.37 -2.60 -6.28
C LEU A 60 -27.60 -2.38 -7.77
N ARG A 61 -27.53 -1.11 -8.19
CA ARG A 61 -27.47 -0.70 -9.59
C ARG A 61 -26.17 0.04 -9.84
N TYR A 62 -25.43 -0.35 -10.85
CA TYR A 62 -24.29 0.42 -11.35
C TYR A 62 -24.79 1.66 -12.09
N LEU A 63 -24.18 2.80 -11.80
CA LEU A 63 -24.39 4.02 -12.56
C LEU A 63 -23.46 4.03 -13.79
N PRO A 64 -23.76 4.87 -14.80
CA PRO A 64 -22.83 5.09 -15.91
C PRO A 64 -21.43 5.41 -15.38
N SER A 65 -20.43 4.67 -15.83
CA SER A 65 -19.03 4.91 -15.48
C SER A 65 -18.53 6.16 -16.18
N GLY A 66 -17.64 6.92 -15.52
CA GLY A 66 -16.83 7.91 -16.24
C GLY A 66 -15.92 7.22 -17.26
N GLU A 67 -15.47 7.96 -18.29
CA GLU A 67 -14.68 7.45 -19.42
C GLU A 67 -13.43 6.63 -19.01
N ALA A 68 -12.90 6.88 -17.81
CA ALA A 68 -11.69 6.22 -17.31
C ALA A 68 -11.92 4.82 -16.68
N VAL A 69 -13.12 4.51 -16.16
CA VAL A 69 -13.31 3.29 -15.33
C VAL A 69 -13.36 2.03 -16.18
N ASP A 70 -14.13 2.01 -17.27
CA ASP A 70 -14.31 0.81 -18.08
C ASP A 70 -13.02 0.35 -18.80
N PRO A 71 -12.16 1.25 -19.32
CA PRO A 71 -10.85 0.87 -19.83
C PRO A 71 -9.98 0.23 -18.75
N VAL A 72 -9.95 0.77 -17.53
CA VAL A 72 -9.16 0.23 -16.42
C VAL A 72 -9.64 -1.16 -16.03
N VAL A 73 -10.96 -1.34 -15.88
CA VAL A 73 -11.58 -2.65 -15.61
C VAL A 73 -11.21 -3.65 -16.71
N ARG A 74 -11.26 -3.25 -17.98
CA ARG A 74 -10.94 -4.12 -19.13
C ARG A 74 -9.46 -4.50 -19.17
N VAL A 75 -8.57 -3.54 -18.99
CA VAL A 75 -7.11 -3.76 -19.05
C VAL A 75 -6.64 -4.65 -17.90
N ILE A 76 -7.11 -4.38 -16.68
CA ILE A 76 -6.65 -5.11 -15.48
C ILE A 76 -7.40 -6.42 -15.29
N GLY A 77 -8.73 -6.43 -15.53
CA GLY A 77 -9.53 -7.63 -15.47
C GLY A 77 -9.16 -8.65 -16.54
N GLY A 78 -8.76 -8.19 -17.74
CA GLY A 78 -8.32 -9.05 -18.83
C GLY A 78 -9.36 -10.12 -19.18
N LYS A 79 -8.98 -11.39 -19.02
CA LYS A 79 -9.86 -12.56 -19.23
C LYS A 79 -10.39 -13.17 -17.92
N ASP A 80 -10.03 -12.61 -16.77
CA ASP A 80 -10.50 -13.08 -15.47
C ASP A 80 -11.84 -12.41 -15.14
N GLU A 81 -12.93 -13.16 -15.34
CA GLU A 81 -14.29 -12.70 -15.06
C GLU A 81 -14.53 -12.37 -13.58
N ALA A 82 -13.86 -13.09 -12.67
CA ALA A 82 -14.00 -12.85 -11.23
C ALA A 82 -13.31 -11.55 -10.84
N LEU A 83 -12.09 -11.31 -11.34
CA LEU A 83 -11.40 -10.04 -11.14
C LEU A 83 -12.16 -8.88 -11.79
N THR A 84 -12.67 -9.08 -13.00
CA THR A 84 -13.50 -8.08 -13.70
C THR A 84 -14.73 -7.71 -12.89
N THR A 85 -15.43 -8.69 -12.33
CA THR A 85 -16.61 -8.47 -11.48
C THR A 85 -16.24 -7.70 -10.22
N ARG A 86 -15.14 -8.07 -9.55
CA ARG A 86 -14.65 -7.35 -8.36
C ARG A 86 -14.26 -5.91 -8.69
N LEU A 87 -13.54 -5.69 -9.79
CA LEU A 87 -13.15 -4.35 -10.24
C LEU A 87 -14.36 -3.49 -10.58
N LYS A 88 -15.35 -4.03 -11.30
CA LYS A 88 -16.62 -3.32 -11.55
C LYS A 88 -17.33 -2.96 -10.25
N ALA A 89 -17.49 -3.95 -9.37
CA ALA A 89 -18.15 -3.81 -8.08
C ALA A 89 -17.48 -2.74 -7.22
N ARG A 90 -16.14 -2.66 -7.24
CA ARG A 90 -15.37 -1.66 -6.48
C ARG A 90 -15.39 -0.29 -7.13
N LEU A 91 -15.05 -0.19 -8.42
CA LEU A 91 -14.70 1.07 -9.09
C LEU A 91 -15.88 1.82 -9.68
N ARG A 92 -16.97 1.13 -10.05
CA ARG A 92 -18.14 1.82 -10.64
C ARG A 92 -18.95 2.52 -9.54
N PRO A 93 -19.40 3.77 -9.78
CA PRO A 93 -20.40 4.39 -8.92
C PRO A 93 -21.67 3.54 -8.93
N LYS A 94 -22.36 3.49 -7.79
CA LYS A 94 -23.43 2.52 -7.56
C LYS A 94 -24.46 3.07 -6.59
N VAL A 95 -25.71 2.67 -6.80
CA VAL A 95 -26.83 2.92 -5.89
C VAL A 95 -27.21 1.60 -5.26
N VAL A 96 -27.28 1.57 -3.94
CA VAL A 96 -27.70 0.40 -3.15
C VAL A 96 -29.14 0.62 -2.72
N GLY A 97 -30.04 -0.28 -3.12
CA GLY A 97 -31.38 -0.30 -2.55
C GLY A 97 -31.29 -0.73 -1.09
N MET A 98 -31.94 -0.03 -0.16
CA MET A 98 -31.88 -0.35 1.26
C MET A 98 -33.29 -0.39 1.87
N PRO A 99 -33.71 -1.52 2.48
CA PRO A 99 -34.97 -1.60 3.21
C PRO A 99 -35.09 -0.52 4.28
N ALA A 100 -36.33 -0.05 4.53
CA ALA A 100 -36.58 1.08 5.44
C ALA A 100 -36.03 0.83 6.86
N ASP A 101 -36.11 -0.40 7.37
CA ASP A 101 -35.59 -0.80 8.69
C ASP A 101 -34.06 -0.82 8.76
N ALA A 102 -33.39 -1.10 7.64
CA ALA A 102 -31.93 -1.03 7.51
C ALA A 102 -31.44 0.41 7.30
N MET A 103 -32.30 1.26 6.73
CA MET A 103 -32.01 2.65 6.43
C MET A 103 -32.24 3.58 7.63
N ALA A 104 -33.23 3.31 8.47
CA ALA A 104 -33.57 4.14 9.64
C ALA A 104 -32.39 4.42 10.59
N PRO A 105 -31.50 3.45 10.90
CA PRO A 105 -30.31 3.71 11.73
C PRO A 105 -29.31 4.70 11.15
N LEU A 106 -29.41 5.06 9.87
CA LEU A 106 -28.52 6.03 9.23
C LEU A 106 -28.84 7.48 9.57
N ALA A 107 -30.05 7.80 10.06
CA ALA A 107 -30.49 9.17 10.28
C ALA A 107 -29.56 9.99 11.23
N PRO A 108 -29.09 9.44 12.38
CA PRO A 108 -28.12 10.13 13.25
C PRO A 108 -26.73 10.31 12.63
N TRP A 109 -26.48 9.61 11.51
CA TRP A 109 -25.21 9.58 10.79
C TRP A 109 -25.25 10.41 9.51
N LEU A 110 -26.31 11.19 9.30
CA LEU A 110 -26.29 12.25 8.31
C LEU A 110 -25.31 13.34 8.78
N ARG A 111 -24.41 13.70 7.89
CA ARG A 111 -23.56 14.89 8.03
C ARG A 111 -24.36 16.15 7.67
N GLU A 112 -25.21 16.04 6.65
CA GLU A 112 -26.04 17.12 6.11
C GLU A 112 -27.31 16.56 5.46
N GLY A 113 -28.37 17.37 5.39
CA GLY A 113 -29.63 17.03 4.74
C GLY A 113 -30.58 16.21 5.60
N ARG A 114 -31.39 15.36 4.95
CA ARG A 114 -32.44 14.53 5.57
C ARG A 114 -32.48 13.13 4.96
N MET A 115 -33.30 12.25 5.56
CA MET A 115 -33.59 10.94 4.97
C MET A 115 -34.44 11.09 3.70
N PRO A 116 -34.27 10.19 2.70
CA PRO A 116 -35.01 10.24 1.45
C PRO A 116 -36.45 9.75 1.63
N ASP A 117 -37.37 10.42 0.93
CA ASP A 117 -38.77 10.04 0.88
C ASP A 117 -38.95 8.81 -0.02
N PRO A 118 -39.55 7.71 0.49
CA PRO A 118 -39.80 6.52 -0.33
C PRO A 118 -40.66 6.87 -1.55
N GLY A 119 -40.12 6.64 -2.75
CA GLY A 119 -40.81 6.90 -4.02
C GLY A 119 -40.61 8.29 -4.62
N GLY A 120 -39.95 9.23 -3.92
CA GLY A 120 -39.73 10.60 -4.38
C GLY A 120 -38.58 10.81 -5.36
N GLY A 121 -37.91 9.75 -5.83
CA GLY A 121 -36.68 9.89 -6.61
C GLY A 121 -35.54 10.47 -5.78
N GLU A 122 -35.48 10.16 -4.48
CA GLU A 122 -34.50 10.71 -3.55
C GLU A 122 -33.50 9.64 -3.09
N VAL A 123 -32.25 10.05 -2.91
CA VAL A 123 -31.18 9.17 -2.43
C VAL A 123 -30.35 9.86 -1.34
N LEU A 124 -29.65 9.04 -0.55
CA LEU A 124 -28.51 9.48 0.24
C LEU A 124 -27.23 9.30 -0.57
N ALA A 125 -26.26 10.18 -0.40
CA ALA A 125 -24.89 9.94 -0.87
C ALA A 125 -23.98 9.57 0.30
N GLY A 126 -23.07 8.63 0.07
CA GLY A 126 -21.92 8.43 0.95
C GLY A 126 -20.89 9.56 0.82
N TRP A 127 -19.85 9.53 1.66
CA TRP A 127 -18.73 10.46 1.61
C TRP A 127 -17.74 10.14 0.45
N PRO A 128 -17.39 11.09 -0.44
CA PRO A 128 -17.52 12.56 -0.32
C PRO A 128 -18.63 13.20 -1.18
N GLY A 129 -19.76 12.52 -1.35
CA GLY A 129 -20.91 13.02 -2.12
C GLY A 129 -21.45 14.36 -1.64
N ARG A 130 -22.30 14.99 -2.47
CA ARG A 130 -22.76 16.37 -2.26
C ARG A 130 -24.28 16.45 -2.16
N LEU A 131 -24.77 17.22 -1.19
CA LEU A 131 -26.18 17.52 -1.09
C LEU A 131 -26.69 18.26 -2.34
N GLY A 132 -27.84 17.85 -2.85
CA GLY A 132 -28.49 18.44 -4.02
C GLY A 132 -27.94 17.98 -5.37
N GLU A 133 -26.91 17.13 -5.40
CA GLU A 133 -26.46 16.47 -6.62
C GLU A 133 -27.58 15.65 -7.26
N GLU A 134 -27.66 15.65 -8.59
CA GLU A 134 -28.59 14.81 -9.34
C GLU A 134 -27.82 13.66 -10.01
N ILE A 135 -28.33 12.45 -9.85
CA ILE A 135 -27.79 11.24 -10.49
C ILE A 135 -28.86 10.61 -11.39
N ALA A 136 -28.44 9.97 -12.48
CA ALA A 136 -29.35 9.23 -13.35
C ALA A 136 -29.58 7.80 -12.82
N LEU A 137 -30.71 7.55 -12.16
CA LEU A 137 -31.12 6.24 -11.67
C LEU A 137 -32.10 5.59 -12.65
N ALA A 138 -31.61 4.61 -13.41
CA ALA A 138 -32.39 3.93 -14.46
C ALA A 138 -32.98 4.90 -15.52
N GLY A 139 -32.26 5.97 -15.83
CA GLY A 139 -32.68 6.99 -16.80
C GLY A 139 -33.54 8.11 -16.21
N GLU A 140 -33.99 7.98 -14.95
CA GLU A 140 -34.70 9.03 -14.24
C GLU A 140 -33.74 9.82 -13.34
N PRO A 141 -33.93 11.14 -13.19
CA PRO A 141 -33.15 11.93 -12.25
C PRO A 141 -33.52 11.54 -10.81
N ALA A 142 -32.51 11.29 -9.99
CA ALA A 142 -32.66 11.13 -8.55
C ALA A 142 -31.81 12.16 -7.81
N ARG A 143 -32.41 12.82 -6.83
CA ARG A 143 -31.76 13.91 -6.09
C ARG A 143 -31.14 13.42 -4.78
N VAL A 144 -29.90 13.82 -4.52
CA VAL A 144 -29.25 13.60 -3.23
C VAL A 144 -29.85 14.56 -2.21
N VAL A 145 -30.56 14.03 -1.21
CA VAL A 145 -31.22 14.83 -0.16
C VAL A 145 -30.56 14.73 1.21
N GLY A 146 -29.54 13.87 1.34
CA GLY A 146 -28.70 13.77 2.52
C GLY A 146 -27.34 13.17 2.19
N VAL A 147 -26.33 13.50 3.00
CA VAL A 147 -24.98 12.94 2.87
C VAL A 147 -24.57 12.30 4.18
N LEU A 148 -24.09 11.06 4.11
CA LEU A 148 -23.64 10.28 5.25
C LEU A 148 -22.27 10.75 5.75
N LYS A 149 -22.04 10.62 7.06
CA LYS A 149 -20.71 10.76 7.67
C LYS A 149 -19.76 9.67 7.13
N PRO A 150 -18.43 9.94 7.09
CA PRO A 150 -17.43 8.95 6.69
C PRO A 150 -17.49 7.64 7.50
N ASP A 151 -17.99 7.69 8.73
CA ASP A 151 -18.10 6.55 9.65
C ASP A 151 -19.05 5.44 9.14
N VAL A 152 -20.00 5.77 8.25
CA VAL A 152 -20.85 4.77 7.56
C VAL A 152 -20.05 4.13 6.41
N ALA A 153 -18.94 3.52 6.79
CA ALA A 153 -17.78 3.27 5.95
C ALA A 153 -18.05 2.36 4.75
N LEU A 154 -18.94 1.37 4.91
CA LEU A 154 -19.32 0.48 3.82
C LEU A 154 -20.04 1.21 2.67
N LEU A 155 -20.74 2.30 2.99
CA LEU A 155 -21.58 3.06 2.06
C LEU A 155 -20.92 4.36 1.59
N ALA A 156 -19.68 4.65 2.01
CA ALA A 156 -19.00 5.91 1.71
C ALA A 156 -18.93 6.21 0.20
N GLU A 157 -18.64 5.21 -0.63
CA GLU A 157 -18.55 5.39 -2.09
C GLU A 157 -19.78 4.90 -2.86
N ALA A 158 -20.95 4.94 -2.21
CA ALA A 158 -22.21 4.53 -2.81
C ALA A 158 -23.31 5.57 -2.54
N TYR A 159 -24.35 5.54 -3.37
CA TYR A 159 -25.62 6.16 -3.05
C TYR A 159 -26.55 5.12 -2.43
N VAL A 160 -27.50 5.55 -1.61
CA VAL A 160 -28.46 4.67 -0.94
C VAL A 160 -29.87 5.14 -1.27
N ALA A 161 -30.67 4.27 -1.86
CA ALA A 161 -32.07 4.52 -2.20
C ALA A 161 -32.99 3.65 -1.32
N PRO A 162 -34.16 4.13 -0.90
CA PRO A 162 -35.14 3.28 -0.22
C PRO A 162 -35.55 2.07 -1.09
N ALA A 163 -35.44 0.85 -0.56
CA ALA A 163 -35.97 -0.36 -1.18
C ALA A 163 -37.48 -0.43 -0.87
N GLY A 164 -38.26 0.34 -1.60
CA GLY A 164 -39.72 0.24 -1.67
C GLY A 164 -40.16 -0.12 -3.09
N PRO A 165 -41.48 -0.06 -3.41
CA PRO A 165 -41.94 0.00 -4.79
C PRO A 165 -41.43 1.30 -5.42
N THR A 166 -40.16 1.32 -5.83
CA THR A 166 -39.63 2.40 -6.68
C THR A 166 -40.48 2.42 -7.94
N PRO A 167 -41.08 3.56 -8.31
CA PRO A 167 -41.92 3.69 -9.50
C PRO A 167 -41.26 3.17 -10.79
N SER A 168 -39.93 3.15 -10.83
CA SER A 168 -39.12 2.98 -12.04
C SER A 168 -38.48 1.60 -12.25
N GLY A 169 -38.71 0.62 -11.38
CA GLY A 169 -38.08 -0.70 -11.53
C GLY A 169 -36.54 -0.65 -11.56
N ALA A 170 -35.93 0.39 -10.96
CA ALA A 170 -34.50 0.66 -11.05
C ALA A 170 -33.58 -0.49 -10.59
N PHE A 171 -34.13 -1.41 -9.79
CA PHE A 171 -33.45 -2.59 -9.27
C PHE A 171 -34.01 -3.91 -9.86
N ALA A 172 -34.67 -3.87 -11.02
CA ALA A 172 -35.29 -5.04 -11.64
C ALA A 172 -34.29 -6.21 -11.80
N LYS A 173 -34.76 -7.43 -11.48
CA LYS A 173 -33.96 -8.64 -11.69
C LYS A 173 -33.78 -8.89 -13.19
N GLY A 174 -32.53 -9.12 -13.61
CA GLY A 174 -32.18 -9.43 -15.01
C GLY A 174 -31.64 -8.24 -15.82
N ASP A 175 -31.70 -7.01 -15.29
CA ASP A 175 -31.00 -5.87 -15.88
C ASP A 175 -29.47 -6.06 -15.68
N PRO A 176 -28.65 -6.00 -16.74
CA PRO A 176 -27.20 -6.19 -16.67
C PRO A 176 -26.47 -5.17 -15.77
N GLU A 177 -27.09 -4.02 -15.51
CA GLU A 177 -26.56 -2.99 -14.61
C GLU A 177 -26.98 -3.22 -13.16
N THR A 178 -27.76 -4.27 -12.88
CA THR A 178 -28.17 -4.63 -11.52
C THR A 178 -27.48 -5.89 -11.03
N ALA A 179 -27.12 -5.92 -9.76
CA ALA A 179 -26.56 -7.11 -9.12
C ALA A 179 -27.24 -7.39 -7.78
N ALA A 180 -27.39 -8.66 -7.43
CA ALA A 180 -27.76 -9.04 -6.07
C ALA A 180 -26.62 -8.64 -5.12
N VAL A 181 -27.00 -8.10 -3.95
CA VAL A 181 -26.03 -7.70 -2.93
C VAL A 181 -26.54 -8.09 -1.55
N ARG A 182 -25.62 -8.57 -0.71
CA ARG A 182 -25.85 -8.75 0.72
C ARG A 182 -25.00 -7.75 1.47
N LEU A 183 -25.64 -6.89 2.25
CA LEU A 183 -24.95 -6.04 3.21
C LEU A 183 -24.86 -6.81 4.51
N ILE A 184 -23.65 -7.06 4.96
CA ILE A 184 -23.37 -7.82 6.17
C ILE A 184 -22.78 -6.88 7.19
N GLN A 185 -23.51 -6.61 8.27
CA GLN A 185 -23.04 -5.80 9.37
C GLN A 185 -22.33 -6.70 10.37
N VAL A 186 -21.07 -6.40 10.63
CA VAL A 186 -20.33 -7.00 11.75
C VAL A 186 -20.21 -5.93 12.83
N ARG A 187 -20.44 -6.33 14.07
CA ARG A 187 -20.24 -5.45 15.22
C ARG A 187 -18.73 -5.19 15.39
N ALA A 188 -18.30 -3.94 15.29
CA ALA A 188 -16.89 -3.59 15.40
C ALA A 188 -16.33 -3.85 16.82
N ASP A 189 -17.21 -3.87 17.83
CA ASP A 189 -16.90 -4.19 19.22
C ASP A 189 -16.92 -5.70 19.51
N ASP A 190 -17.25 -6.55 18.52
CA ASP A 190 -17.24 -8.00 18.70
C ASP A 190 -15.79 -8.50 18.83
N PRO A 191 -15.39 -9.08 19.98
CA PRO A 191 -14.07 -9.70 20.12
C PRO A 191 -13.85 -10.85 19.13
N GLY A 192 -14.92 -11.40 18.55
CA GLY A 192 -14.93 -12.38 17.47
C GLY A 192 -14.92 -11.79 16.05
N ALA A 193 -14.92 -10.46 15.86
CA ALA A 193 -15.07 -9.82 14.55
C ALA A 193 -14.12 -10.37 13.47
N ARG A 194 -12.89 -10.73 13.86
CA ARG A 194 -11.93 -11.37 12.96
C ARG A 194 -12.37 -12.76 12.52
N LYS A 195 -12.75 -13.63 13.47
CA LYS A 195 -13.26 -14.98 13.16
C LYS A 195 -14.52 -14.89 12.30
N THR A 196 -15.37 -13.90 12.58
CA THR A 196 -16.55 -13.56 11.78
C THR A 196 -16.13 -13.17 10.35
N ALA A 197 -15.16 -12.29 10.17
CA ALA A 197 -14.65 -11.90 8.84
C ALA A 197 -14.06 -13.08 8.07
N GLU A 198 -13.31 -13.98 8.72
CA GLU A 198 -12.77 -15.20 8.12
C GLU A 198 -13.88 -16.19 7.73
N ALA A 199 -14.89 -16.36 8.59
CA ALA A 199 -16.05 -17.19 8.29
C ALA A 199 -16.84 -16.64 7.10
N LEU A 200 -17.03 -15.32 7.03
CA LEU A 200 -17.65 -14.65 5.88
C LEU A 200 -16.81 -14.83 4.61
N ALA A 201 -15.49 -14.63 4.69
CA ALA A 201 -14.60 -14.83 3.55
C ALA A 201 -14.67 -16.26 3.02
N ARG A 202 -14.75 -17.28 3.91
CA ARG A 202 -14.95 -18.68 3.51
C ARG A 202 -16.33 -18.94 2.91
N ALA A 203 -17.39 -18.43 3.55
CA ALA A 203 -18.76 -18.59 3.09
C ALA A 203 -18.97 -17.99 1.68
N PHE A 204 -18.18 -16.98 1.31
CA PHE A 204 -18.24 -16.31 0.02
C PHE A 204 -16.95 -16.42 -0.82
N ALA A 205 -16.12 -17.44 -0.59
CA ALA A 205 -14.83 -17.61 -1.28
C ALA A 205 -14.97 -17.92 -2.80
N GLY A 206 -16.18 -18.23 -3.26
CA GLY A 206 -16.45 -18.58 -4.65
C GLY A 206 -16.22 -17.44 -5.64
N LYS A 207 -15.89 -17.80 -6.89
CA LYS A 207 -15.76 -16.84 -8.01
C LYS A 207 -17.05 -16.06 -8.32
N ALA A 208 -18.18 -16.54 -7.81
CA ALA A 208 -19.49 -15.90 -7.94
C ALA A 208 -19.64 -14.61 -7.12
N PHE A 209 -18.76 -14.37 -6.13
CA PHE A 209 -18.88 -13.25 -5.22
C PHE A 209 -17.70 -12.27 -5.33
N ALA A 210 -18.04 -10.99 -5.28
CA ALA A 210 -17.11 -9.90 -5.01
C ALA A 210 -17.33 -9.39 -3.59
N LEU A 211 -16.28 -9.49 -2.77
CA LEU A 211 -16.26 -9.00 -1.39
C LEU A 211 -15.71 -7.59 -1.37
N LEU A 212 -16.53 -6.64 -0.95
CA LEU A 212 -16.18 -5.23 -0.86
C LEU A 212 -16.10 -4.81 0.61
N PRO A 213 -14.89 -4.71 1.19
CA PRO A 213 -14.73 -4.15 2.52
C PRO A 213 -14.96 -2.63 2.50
N PRO A 214 -15.15 -1.99 3.66
CA PRO A 214 -15.34 -0.55 3.77
C PRO A 214 -14.19 0.22 3.11
N ASN A 215 -14.50 1.35 2.48
CA ASN A 215 -13.51 2.18 1.79
C ASN A 215 -13.77 3.65 2.07
N VAL A 216 -13.11 4.18 3.09
CA VAL A 216 -13.30 5.58 3.48
C VAL A 216 -12.06 6.35 3.12
N ARG A 217 -12.20 7.21 2.11
CA ARG A 217 -11.14 8.14 1.75
C ARG A 217 -11.02 9.22 2.82
N PRO A 218 -9.80 9.45 3.35
CA PRO A 218 -9.58 10.53 4.30
C PRO A 218 -9.80 11.89 3.62
N ALA A 219 -10.13 12.91 4.42
CA ALA A 219 -10.12 14.27 3.91
C ALA A 219 -8.69 14.67 3.52
N MET A 220 -8.55 15.54 2.50
CA MET A 220 -7.24 15.95 1.98
C MET A 220 -6.29 16.50 3.05
N PRO A 221 -6.73 17.35 4.01
CA PRO A 221 -5.85 17.84 5.06
C PRO A 221 -5.28 16.72 5.94
N ASP A 222 -6.11 15.76 6.33
CA ASP A 222 -5.70 14.63 7.17
C ASP A 222 -4.76 13.71 6.39
N TYR A 223 -5.06 13.45 5.12
CA TYR A 223 -4.21 12.68 4.21
C TYR A 223 -2.79 13.26 4.13
N PHE A 224 -2.67 14.56 3.87
CA PHE A 224 -1.36 15.19 3.76
C PHE A 224 -0.65 15.38 5.10
N ALA A 225 -1.39 15.55 6.20
CA ALA A 225 -0.80 15.53 7.54
C ALA A 225 -0.18 14.16 7.85
N TYR A 226 -0.89 13.07 7.54
CA TYR A 226 -0.40 11.71 7.67
C TYR A 226 0.84 11.49 6.79
N GLN A 227 0.77 11.84 5.50
CA GLN A 227 1.90 11.71 4.57
C GLN A 227 3.11 12.55 4.99
N GLY A 228 2.89 13.75 5.55
CA GLY A 228 3.95 14.57 6.12
C GLY A 228 4.64 13.89 7.30
N GLY A 229 3.87 13.24 8.18
CA GLY A 229 4.40 12.42 9.27
C GLY A 229 5.22 11.23 8.75
N GLN A 230 4.71 10.53 7.74
CA GLN A 230 5.40 9.40 7.10
C GLN A 230 6.71 9.83 6.42
N ALA A 231 6.69 10.93 5.67
CA ALA A 231 7.89 11.49 5.04
C ALA A 231 8.95 11.90 6.07
N LEU A 232 8.52 12.50 7.19
CA LEU A 232 9.42 12.85 8.30
C LEU A 232 10.02 11.61 8.95
N PHE A 233 9.21 10.57 9.17
CA PHE A 233 9.68 9.29 9.71
C PHE A 233 10.74 8.66 8.80
N LEU A 234 10.48 8.53 7.50
CA LEU A 234 11.39 7.91 6.54
C LEU A 234 12.69 8.70 6.38
N LEU A 235 12.61 10.03 6.23
CA LEU A 235 13.79 10.89 6.07
C LEU A 235 14.70 10.85 7.30
N ARG A 236 14.12 10.82 8.50
CA ARG A 236 14.90 10.85 9.75
C ARG A 236 15.36 9.45 10.15
N GLY A 237 14.57 8.41 9.85
CA GLY A 237 15.00 7.02 9.89
C GLY A 237 16.23 6.77 9.01
N SER A 238 16.26 7.35 7.80
CA SER A 238 17.43 7.33 6.90
C SER A 238 18.68 7.91 7.58
N GLY A 239 18.55 9.06 8.26
CA GLY A 239 19.67 9.68 8.98
C GLY A 239 20.19 8.83 10.15
N LEU A 240 19.31 8.09 10.83
CA LEU A 240 19.67 7.14 11.86
C LEU A 240 20.48 5.97 11.28
N LEU A 241 20.01 5.38 10.18
CA LEU A 241 20.67 4.25 9.49
C LEU A 241 22.03 4.66 8.93
N ILE A 242 22.14 5.81 8.28
CA ILE A 242 23.41 6.37 7.80
C ILE A 242 24.40 6.57 8.97
N GLY A 243 23.92 7.09 10.10
CA GLY A 243 24.71 7.23 11.31
C GLY A 243 25.21 5.89 11.85
N LEU A 244 24.36 4.86 11.80
CA LEU A 244 24.71 3.49 12.19
C LEU A 244 25.79 2.91 11.28
N TYR A 245 25.68 3.05 9.95
CA TYR A 245 26.70 2.55 9.01
C TYR A 245 28.06 3.17 9.24
N ARG A 246 28.13 4.48 9.50
CA ARG A 246 29.38 5.17 9.83
C ARG A 246 30.01 4.62 11.11
N ARG A 247 29.18 4.32 12.12
CA ARG A 247 29.65 3.71 13.37
C ARG A 247 30.16 2.29 13.15
N ILE A 248 29.45 1.49 12.36
CA ILE A 248 29.85 0.12 12.01
C ILE A 248 31.16 0.13 11.20
N ALA A 249 31.29 1.02 10.22
CA ALA A 249 32.46 1.15 9.37
C ALA A 249 33.76 1.41 10.17
N ALA A 250 33.66 2.17 11.27
CA ALA A 250 34.79 2.45 12.14
C ALA A 250 35.29 1.22 12.92
N GLY A 251 34.44 0.20 13.12
CA GLY A 251 34.77 -0.99 13.91
C GLY A 251 35.09 -2.25 13.09
N ILE A 252 34.74 -2.29 11.81
CA ILE A 252 34.87 -3.51 10.99
C ILE A 252 36.19 -3.52 10.20
N THR A 253 37.04 -4.47 10.57
CA THR A 253 38.33 -4.74 9.90
C THR A 253 38.28 -5.94 8.95
N ALA A 254 37.20 -6.74 8.98
CA ALA A 254 37.09 -7.95 8.17
C ALA A 254 37.23 -7.63 6.66
N PRO A 255 38.07 -8.38 5.91
CA PRO A 255 38.51 -8.00 4.57
C PRO A 255 37.39 -8.08 3.51
N ILE A 256 36.39 -8.92 3.70
CA ILE A 256 35.30 -9.13 2.73
C ILE A 256 34.15 -8.13 2.97
N ILE A 257 33.73 -7.97 4.22
CA ILE A 257 32.56 -7.14 4.57
C ILE A 257 32.92 -5.68 4.91
N GLY A 258 34.19 -5.42 5.23
CA GLY A 258 34.71 -4.09 5.56
C GLY A 258 34.74 -3.10 4.38
N PRO A 259 35.21 -3.48 3.17
CA PRO A 259 35.28 -2.54 2.06
C PRO A 259 33.91 -1.94 1.67
N PRO A 260 32.82 -2.72 1.53
CA PRO A 260 31.51 -2.16 1.21
C PRO A 260 31.00 -1.13 2.23
N ILE A 261 31.12 -1.41 3.53
CA ILE A 261 30.64 -0.49 4.58
C ILE A 261 31.49 0.78 4.67
N ARG A 262 32.80 0.68 4.37
CA ARG A 262 33.68 1.85 4.25
C ARG A 262 33.32 2.72 3.05
N GLU A 263 32.93 2.13 1.93
CA GLU A 263 32.44 2.90 0.77
C GLU A 263 31.15 3.66 1.08
N LEU A 264 30.21 3.05 1.84
CA LEU A 264 29.03 3.75 2.35
C LEU A 264 29.40 4.94 3.23
N ALA A 265 30.32 4.76 4.17
CA ALA A 265 30.77 5.81 5.08
C ALA A 265 31.55 6.94 4.38
N ALA A 266 32.31 6.59 3.34
CA ALA A 266 33.16 7.51 2.60
C ALA A 266 32.38 8.36 1.58
N ARG A 267 31.15 7.96 1.22
CA ARG A 267 30.33 8.65 0.20
C ARG A 267 28.98 9.12 0.78
N PRO A 268 28.98 9.95 1.84
CA PRO A 268 27.74 10.33 2.52
C PRO A 268 26.77 11.10 1.61
N ARG A 269 27.28 11.92 0.67
CA ARG A 269 26.44 12.67 -0.28
C ARG A 269 25.69 11.74 -1.22
N LEU A 270 26.39 10.74 -1.80
CA LEU A 270 25.77 9.75 -2.66
C LEU A 270 24.73 8.93 -1.87
N LEU A 271 25.10 8.47 -0.67
CA LEU A 271 24.20 7.71 0.17
C LEU A 271 22.91 8.49 0.50
N TRP A 272 23.03 9.74 0.95
CA TRP A 272 21.87 10.61 1.16
C TRP A 272 21.07 10.85 -0.11
N GLY A 273 21.74 11.07 -1.25
CA GLY A 273 21.09 11.26 -2.54
C GLY A 273 20.20 10.07 -2.92
N VAL A 274 20.69 8.83 -2.73
CA VAL A 274 19.90 7.63 -3.00
C VAL A 274 18.71 7.51 -2.05
N HIS A 275 18.88 7.80 -0.75
CA HIS A 275 17.76 7.78 0.21
C HIS A 275 16.68 8.81 -0.13
N VAL A 276 17.09 10.06 -0.39
CA VAL A 276 16.17 11.15 -0.73
C VAL A 276 15.44 10.85 -2.05
N ALA A 277 16.15 10.33 -3.05
CA ALA A 277 15.52 9.94 -4.32
C ALA A 277 14.52 8.80 -4.12
N TYR A 278 14.92 7.73 -3.42
CA TYR A 278 14.08 6.53 -3.25
C TYR A 278 12.84 6.82 -2.39
N PHE A 279 13.01 7.32 -1.17
CA PHE A 279 11.87 7.62 -0.29
C PHE A 279 11.11 8.87 -0.73
N GLY A 280 11.77 9.86 -1.35
CA GLY A 280 11.09 11.01 -1.93
C GLY A 280 10.16 10.59 -3.06
N LEU A 281 10.60 9.70 -3.95
CA LEU A 281 9.75 9.15 -5.01
C LEU A 281 8.60 8.32 -4.45
N TYR A 282 8.85 7.50 -3.42
CA TYR A 282 7.77 6.81 -2.70
C TYR A 282 6.72 7.79 -2.16
N VAL A 283 7.14 8.84 -1.45
CA VAL A 283 6.23 9.84 -0.86
C VAL A 283 5.45 10.60 -1.94
N ILE A 284 6.11 10.99 -3.05
CA ILE A 284 5.47 11.68 -4.17
C ILE A 284 4.44 10.76 -4.82
N ALA A 285 4.82 9.51 -5.12
CA ALA A 285 3.92 8.54 -5.74
C ALA A 285 2.73 8.22 -4.83
N ALA A 286 2.95 8.07 -3.52
CA ALA A 286 1.89 7.94 -2.53
C ALA A 286 1.02 9.19 -2.49
N ALA A 287 1.58 10.41 -2.54
CA ALA A 287 0.77 11.62 -2.61
C ALA A 287 -0.16 11.66 -3.84
N THR A 288 0.22 11.02 -4.96
CA THR A 288 -0.66 10.95 -6.14
C THR A 288 -1.92 10.10 -5.93
N VAL A 289 -1.92 9.17 -4.96
CA VAL A 289 -3.07 8.32 -4.62
C VAL A 289 -4.32 9.14 -4.25
N ALA A 290 -4.14 10.27 -3.58
CA ALA A 290 -5.24 11.18 -3.23
C ALA A 290 -5.97 11.74 -4.48
N PHE A 291 -5.26 11.85 -5.59
CA PHE A 291 -5.78 12.38 -6.86
C PHE A 291 -6.15 11.26 -7.85
N LEU A 292 -5.55 10.08 -7.71
CA LEU A 292 -5.70 8.95 -8.62
C LEU A 292 -6.18 7.68 -7.87
N PRO A 293 -7.32 7.74 -7.14
CA PRO A 293 -7.79 6.62 -6.32
C PRO A 293 -8.13 5.37 -7.16
N LEU A 294 -8.50 5.57 -8.43
CA LEU A 294 -8.74 4.50 -9.40
C LEU A 294 -7.47 3.66 -9.64
N VAL A 295 -6.32 4.32 -9.84
CA VAL A 295 -5.04 3.66 -10.10
C VAL A 295 -4.57 2.92 -8.85
N HIS A 296 -4.69 3.55 -7.68
CA HIS A 296 -4.35 2.94 -6.39
C HIS A 296 -5.18 1.68 -6.15
N THR A 297 -6.51 1.79 -6.22
CA THR A 297 -7.42 0.68 -5.96
C THR A 297 -7.17 -0.48 -6.92
N ALA A 298 -6.99 -0.18 -8.21
CA ALA A 298 -6.77 -1.21 -9.20
C ALA A 298 -5.39 -1.88 -9.06
N GLY A 299 -4.35 -1.10 -8.72
CA GLY A 299 -3.02 -1.62 -8.41
C GLY A 299 -3.01 -2.51 -7.16
N ALA A 300 -3.66 -2.07 -6.08
CA ALA A 300 -3.80 -2.85 -4.85
C ALA A 300 -4.56 -4.16 -5.11
N MET A 301 -5.66 -4.12 -5.86
CA MET A 301 -6.41 -5.33 -6.22
C MET A 301 -5.62 -6.29 -7.12
N ALA A 302 -4.83 -5.77 -8.07
CA ALA A 302 -3.97 -6.59 -8.92
C ALA A 302 -2.92 -7.34 -8.09
N VAL A 303 -2.33 -6.68 -7.09
CA VAL A 303 -1.37 -7.30 -6.16
C VAL A 303 -2.07 -8.30 -5.24
N GLN A 304 -3.22 -7.94 -4.65
CA GLN A 304 -4.02 -8.83 -3.81
C GLN A 304 -4.46 -10.11 -4.54
N GLY A 305 -4.85 -9.99 -5.82
CA GLY A 305 -5.22 -11.13 -6.66
C GLY A 305 -4.10 -12.15 -6.82
N GLN A 306 -2.83 -11.72 -6.79
CA GLN A 306 -1.69 -12.62 -6.88
C GLN A 306 -1.50 -13.46 -5.60
N PHE A 307 -1.94 -13.00 -4.43
CA PHE A 307 -1.87 -13.80 -3.20
C PHE A 307 -2.89 -14.96 -3.16
N GLY A 308 -4.01 -14.82 -3.86
CA GLY A 308 -5.13 -15.77 -3.82
C GLY A 308 -5.15 -16.81 -4.95
N ASP A 309 -4.26 -16.73 -5.93
CA ASP A 309 -4.20 -17.73 -7.02
C ASP A 309 -3.47 -18.98 -6.52
N ASP A 310 -4.09 -20.16 -6.67
CA ASP A 310 -3.52 -21.46 -6.30
C ASP A 310 -2.30 -21.84 -7.15
N LYS A 311 -2.09 -21.13 -8.27
CA LYS A 311 -0.88 -21.27 -9.07
C LYS A 311 0.34 -20.91 -8.22
N ALA A 312 1.44 -21.62 -8.46
CA ALA A 312 2.71 -21.44 -7.75
C ALA A 312 3.41 -20.11 -8.12
N ASN A 313 2.75 -18.97 -7.91
CA ASN A 313 3.37 -17.67 -7.98
C ASN A 313 4.06 -17.35 -6.64
N VAL A 314 5.09 -16.50 -6.69
CA VAL A 314 5.94 -16.19 -5.53
C VAL A 314 5.16 -15.49 -4.40
N LEU A 315 4.19 -14.64 -4.74
CA LEU A 315 3.39 -13.93 -3.74
C LEU A 315 2.42 -14.84 -2.99
N ALA A 316 1.82 -15.82 -3.66
CA ALA A 316 0.97 -16.83 -3.04
C ALA A 316 1.76 -17.70 -2.05
N VAL A 317 3.05 -17.97 -2.32
CA VAL A 317 3.94 -18.64 -1.35
C VAL A 317 4.12 -17.78 -0.10
N ALA A 318 4.36 -16.48 -0.25
CA ALA A 318 4.45 -15.54 0.87
C ALA A 318 3.14 -15.46 1.65
N GLY A 319 1.99 -15.31 0.96
CA GLY A 319 0.67 -15.27 1.59
C GLY A 319 0.37 -16.53 2.43
N ARG A 320 0.70 -17.72 1.90
CA ARG A 320 0.58 -18.98 2.67
C ARG A 320 1.52 -19.05 3.86
N ALA A 321 2.71 -18.45 3.77
CA ALA A 321 3.64 -18.40 4.90
C ALA A 321 3.08 -17.52 6.02
N TYR A 322 2.57 -16.33 5.71
CA TYR A 322 1.90 -15.45 6.67
C TYR A 322 0.67 -16.12 7.31
N ALA A 323 -0.15 -16.79 6.50
CA ALA A 323 -1.35 -17.48 6.98
C ALA A 323 -1.05 -18.60 8.01
N THR A 324 0.20 -19.06 8.14
CA THR A 324 0.56 -20.07 9.14
C THR A 324 0.71 -19.52 10.56
N GLY A 325 0.79 -18.20 10.74
CA GLY A 325 1.12 -17.56 12.03
C GLY A 325 2.56 -17.81 12.50
N ASN A 326 3.38 -18.55 11.74
CA ASN A 326 4.76 -18.84 12.09
C ASN A 326 5.68 -17.72 11.59
N VAL A 327 6.09 -16.83 12.51
CA VAL A 327 6.97 -15.68 12.24
C VAL A 327 8.26 -16.11 11.55
N ALA A 328 8.92 -17.19 11.99
CA ALA A 328 10.18 -17.63 11.40
C ALA A 328 10.00 -18.10 9.94
N ARG A 329 8.91 -18.82 9.65
CA ARG A 329 8.58 -19.27 8.29
C ARG A 329 8.24 -18.10 7.38
N ALA A 330 7.39 -17.17 7.84
CA ALA A 330 7.04 -15.97 7.10
C ALA A 330 8.29 -15.13 6.82
N ALA A 331 9.12 -14.86 7.83
CA ALA A 331 10.37 -14.11 7.70
C ALA A 331 11.34 -14.77 6.71
N ALA A 332 11.49 -16.09 6.73
CA ALA A 332 12.36 -16.80 5.80
C ALA A 332 11.89 -16.63 4.33
N VAL A 333 10.58 -16.72 4.08
CA VAL A 333 10.02 -16.53 2.74
C VAL A 333 10.14 -15.07 2.31
N THR A 334 9.76 -14.12 3.15
CA THR A 334 9.88 -12.68 2.90
C THR A 334 11.33 -12.30 2.59
N PHE A 335 12.29 -12.75 3.41
CA PHE A 335 13.72 -12.57 3.16
C PHE A 335 14.13 -13.14 1.80
N ALA A 336 13.75 -14.38 1.49
CA ALA A 336 14.13 -15.01 0.22
C ALA A 336 13.58 -14.23 -0.99
N VAL A 337 12.32 -13.80 -0.93
CA VAL A 337 11.70 -13.02 -2.01
C VAL A 337 12.40 -11.67 -2.15
N ASN A 338 12.53 -10.90 -1.07
CA ASN A 338 13.08 -9.55 -1.14
C ASN A 338 14.59 -9.53 -1.45
N PHE A 339 15.35 -10.51 -0.96
CA PHE A 339 16.77 -10.62 -1.27
C PHE A 339 17.03 -11.16 -2.68
N PHE A 340 16.52 -12.34 -3.04
CA PHE A 340 16.86 -12.92 -4.34
C PHE A 340 16.12 -12.25 -5.50
N LEU A 341 14.79 -12.11 -5.40
CA LEU A 341 14.01 -11.52 -6.48
C LEU A 341 14.05 -10.00 -6.41
N GLY A 342 13.84 -9.44 -5.22
CA GLY A 342 13.77 -8.00 -5.02
C GLY A 342 15.11 -7.28 -5.13
N THR A 343 16.21 -7.93 -4.79
CA THR A 343 17.51 -7.24 -4.76
C THR A 343 18.41 -7.76 -5.86
N LEU A 344 18.78 -9.04 -5.80
CA LEU A 344 19.77 -9.58 -6.72
C LEU A 344 19.26 -9.58 -8.16
N ALA A 345 18.09 -10.16 -8.40
CA ALA A 345 17.55 -10.31 -9.75
C ALA A 345 17.08 -8.98 -10.35
N SER A 346 16.47 -8.08 -9.58
CA SER A 346 15.92 -6.83 -10.14
C SER A 346 16.84 -5.61 -10.06
N ILE A 347 17.87 -5.59 -9.19
CA ILE A 347 18.73 -4.40 -9.00
C ILE A 347 20.20 -4.73 -9.30
N SER A 348 20.81 -5.66 -8.53
CA SER A 348 22.25 -5.91 -8.61
C SER A 348 22.67 -6.53 -9.93
N VAL A 349 22.06 -7.64 -10.33
CA VAL A 349 22.43 -8.37 -11.56
C VAL A 349 22.23 -7.50 -12.82
N PRO A 350 21.09 -6.81 -13.01
CA PRO A 350 20.94 -5.89 -14.14
C PRO A 350 22.03 -4.82 -14.16
N SER A 351 22.39 -4.23 -13.01
CA SER A 351 23.43 -3.19 -12.97
C SER A 351 24.83 -3.71 -13.26
N VAL A 352 25.10 -4.99 -13.01
CA VAL A 352 26.36 -5.63 -13.41
C VAL A 352 26.41 -5.84 -14.92
N ILE A 353 25.30 -6.24 -15.54
CA ILE A 353 25.22 -6.49 -16.99
C ILE A 353 25.21 -5.17 -17.77
N ILE A 354 24.37 -4.23 -17.34
CA ILE A 354 24.20 -2.89 -17.93
C ILE A 354 24.43 -1.87 -16.80
N PRO A 355 25.64 -1.28 -16.69
CA PRO A 355 26.00 -0.34 -15.64
C PRO A 355 24.94 0.76 -15.42
N GLY A 356 24.37 0.79 -14.21
CA GLY A 356 23.36 1.78 -13.80
C GLY A 356 21.91 1.39 -14.03
N SER A 357 21.61 0.30 -14.76
CA SER A 357 20.21 -0.13 -15.01
C SER A 357 19.46 -0.49 -13.71
N GLY A 358 20.16 -0.96 -12.67
CA GLY A 358 19.56 -1.23 -11.36
C GLY A 358 18.93 0.00 -10.72
N VAL A 359 19.40 1.22 -11.04
CA VAL A 359 18.81 2.48 -10.54
C VAL A 359 17.42 2.69 -11.10
N VAL A 360 17.21 2.39 -12.39
CA VAL A 360 15.90 2.50 -13.04
C VAL A 360 14.91 1.54 -12.39
N MET A 361 15.35 0.30 -12.13
CA MET A 361 14.52 -0.71 -11.47
C MET A 361 14.17 -0.33 -10.02
N ALA A 362 15.12 0.21 -9.26
CA ALA A 362 14.87 0.71 -7.92
C ALA A 362 13.89 1.90 -7.89
N THR A 363 14.03 2.81 -8.87
CA THR A 363 13.13 3.96 -9.06
C THR A 363 11.71 3.50 -9.36
N LEU A 364 11.54 2.56 -10.30
CA LEU A 364 10.25 1.98 -10.63
C LEU A 364 9.61 1.31 -9.40
N ARG A 365 10.40 0.53 -8.63
CA ARG A 365 9.91 -0.09 -7.39
C ARG A 365 9.43 0.95 -6.38
N ALA A 366 10.23 1.97 -6.09
CA ALA A 366 9.84 3.03 -5.15
C ALA A 366 8.54 3.72 -5.55
N ALA A 367 8.38 4.04 -6.85
CA ALA A 367 7.16 4.63 -7.37
C ALA A 367 5.96 3.67 -7.23
N MET A 368 6.12 2.39 -7.60
CA MET A 368 5.07 1.38 -7.46
C MET A 368 4.64 1.19 -6.00
N TRP A 369 5.60 1.16 -5.07
CA TRP A 369 5.33 1.09 -3.64
C TRP A 369 4.53 2.30 -3.17
N GLY A 370 4.88 3.51 -3.60
CA GLY A 370 4.12 4.70 -3.25
C GLY A 370 2.68 4.60 -3.74
N VAL A 371 2.46 4.18 -5.00
CA VAL A 371 1.11 4.02 -5.55
C VAL A 371 0.31 2.94 -4.82
N ILE A 372 0.89 1.78 -4.51
CA ILE A 372 0.16 0.63 -3.95
C ILE A 372 -0.06 0.78 -2.43
N LEU A 373 0.96 1.26 -1.71
CA LEU A 373 0.98 1.34 -0.24
C LEU A 373 0.71 2.75 0.27
N GLY A 374 0.26 3.67 -0.60
CA GLY A 374 -0.24 4.96 -0.17
C GLY A 374 -1.47 4.79 0.73
N PRO A 375 -1.64 5.59 1.80
CA PRO A 375 -2.74 5.47 2.76
C PRO A 375 -4.05 6.06 2.20
N GLY A 376 -4.46 5.59 1.01
CA GLY A 376 -5.58 6.12 0.23
C GLY A 376 -6.95 5.96 0.91
N ASP A 377 -7.03 5.10 1.91
CA ASP A 377 -8.22 4.88 2.73
C ASP A 377 -7.86 4.70 4.21
N ALA A 378 -8.85 4.87 5.09
CA ALA A 378 -8.70 4.78 6.54
C ALA A 378 -8.16 3.42 7.02
N THR A 379 -8.51 2.32 6.36
CA THR A 379 -8.03 0.98 6.74
C THR A 379 -6.56 0.86 6.39
N MET A 380 -6.18 1.25 5.16
CA MET A 380 -4.79 1.29 4.73
C MET A 380 -3.95 2.24 5.60
N ALA A 381 -4.46 3.43 5.92
CA ALA A 381 -3.77 4.36 6.82
C ALA A 381 -3.46 3.74 8.18
N ARG A 382 -4.40 2.99 8.77
CA ARG A 382 -4.16 2.28 10.04
C ARG A 382 -3.06 1.22 9.90
N MET A 383 -3.10 0.41 8.85
CA MET A 383 -2.09 -0.62 8.58
C MET A 383 -0.72 -0.01 8.31
N MET A 384 -0.69 1.15 7.66
CA MET A 384 0.56 1.83 7.29
C MET A 384 1.31 2.44 8.48
N ILE A 385 0.71 2.60 9.66
CA ILE A 385 1.40 3.13 10.84
C ILE A 385 2.56 2.20 11.26
N PRO A 386 2.30 0.93 11.64
CA PRO A 386 3.39 -0.01 11.91
C PRO A 386 4.18 -0.37 10.64
N HIS A 387 3.52 -0.41 9.47
CA HIS A 387 4.14 -0.86 8.22
C HIS A 387 5.15 0.12 7.64
N THR A 388 5.08 1.39 8.03
CA THR A 388 6.12 2.36 7.67
C THR A 388 7.49 1.97 8.25
N GLY A 389 7.52 1.23 9.37
CA GLY A 389 8.75 0.61 9.88
C GLY A 389 9.32 -0.44 8.93
N THR A 390 8.46 -1.33 8.41
CA THR A 390 8.82 -2.29 7.37
C THR A 390 9.32 -1.58 6.12
N LEU A 391 8.61 -0.55 5.65
CA LEU A 391 9.03 0.25 4.49
C LEU A 391 10.42 0.88 4.68
N LEU A 392 10.73 1.37 5.87
CA LEU A 392 12.05 1.93 6.16
C LEU A 392 13.13 0.83 6.06
N LEU A 393 12.92 -0.32 6.70
CA LEU A 393 13.91 -1.40 6.77
C LEU A 393 14.09 -2.14 5.44
N GLU A 394 13.00 -2.43 4.73
CA GLU A 394 13.07 -3.06 3.41
C GLU A 394 13.56 -2.09 2.35
N GLY A 395 13.04 -0.85 2.38
CA GLY A 395 13.51 0.24 1.53
C GLY A 395 15.01 0.45 1.68
N GLU A 396 15.54 0.33 2.90
CA GLU A 396 16.98 0.39 3.16
C GLU A 396 17.77 -0.70 2.43
N GLY A 397 17.28 -1.95 2.43
CA GLY A 397 17.90 -3.03 1.65
C GLY A 397 18.01 -2.68 0.17
N TYR A 398 16.94 -2.11 -0.40
CA TYR A 398 16.93 -1.67 -1.80
C TYR A 398 17.80 -0.44 -2.05
N ILE A 399 17.86 0.49 -1.11
CA ILE A 399 18.73 1.68 -1.17
C ILE A 399 20.21 1.25 -1.17
N LEU A 400 20.61 0.33 -0.29
CA LEU A 400 21.97 -0.20 -0.27
C LEU A 400 22.32 -0.90 -1.58
N ALA A 401 21.41 -1.73 -2.10
CA ALA A 401 21.62 -2.37 -3.40
C ALA A 401 21.75 -1.36 -4.55
N THR A 402 20.94 -0.30 -4.52
CA THR A 402 20.99 0.79 -5.50
C THR A 402 22.29 1.58 -5.39
N PHE A 403 22.75 1.87 -4.17
CA PHE A 403 24.04 2.51 -3.93
C PHE A 403 25.17 1.70 -4.56
N PHE A 404 25.25 0.41 -4.27
CA PHE A 404 26.28 -0.46 -4.87
C PHE A 404 26.09 -0.64 -6.38
N ALA A 405 24.86 -0.58 -6.88
CA ALA A 405 24.56 -0.61 -8.31
C ALA A 405 25.09 0.66 -9.02
N ILE A 406 24.99 1.83 -8.40
CA ILE A 406 25.53 3.11 -8.90
C ILE A 406 27.06 3.12 -8.88
N LEU A 407 27.69 2.44 -7.92
CA LEU A 407 29.15 2.36 -7.88
C LEU A 407 29.73 1.67 -9.12
N VAL A 408 28.99 0.78 -9.78
CA VAL A 408 29.47 0.13 -11.02
C VAL A 408 29.80 1.15 -12.12
N PRO A 409 28.86 1.97 -12.61
CA PRO A 409 29.18 3.01 -13.59
C PRO A 409 30.11 4.10 -13.03
N VAL A 410 29.99 4.48 -11.75
CA VAL A 410 30.86 5.51 -11.15
C VAL A 410 32.33 5.08 -11.15
N LEU A 411 32.63 3.84 -10.77
CA LEU A 411 34.00 3.33 -10.74
C LEU A 411 34.54 2.97 -12.13
N LEU A 412 33.66 2.59 -13.05
CA LEU A 412 34.00 2.30 -14.44
C LEU A 412 34.34 3.58 -15.22
N LEU A 413 33.47 4.59 -15.12
CA LEU A 413 33.53 5.84 -15.92
C LEU A 413 34.23 6.98 -15.19
N GLY A 414 34.36 6.89 -13.87
CA GLY A 414 35.02 7.89 -13.05
C GLY A 414 36.41 8.17 -13.59
N ARG A 415 36.59 9.40 -14.10
CA ARG A 415 37.93 9.98 -14.19
C ARG A 415 38.36 10.12 -12.74
N LEU A 416 39.43 9.45 -12.35
CA LEU A 416 40.23 9.90 -11.22
C LEU A 416 40.72 11.28 -11.66
N GLU A 417 39.94 12.32 -11.43
CA GLU A 417 40.44 13.67 -11.58
C GLU A 417 41.58 13.75 -10.59
N LEU A 418 42.80 13.83 -11.10
CA LEU A 418 43.94 14.09 -10.27
C LEU A 418 43.94 15.61 -10.04
N LYS A 419 44.11 16.04 -8.80
CA LYS A 419 44.60 17.37 -8.48
C LYS A 419 45.83 17.68 -9.35
N PRO A 420 46.14 18.96 -9.58
CA PRO A 420 47.33 19.37 -10.36
C PRO A 420 48.65 18.77 -9.87
N ASP A 421 48.72 18.33 -8.61
CA ASP A 421 49.87 17.65 -7.98
C ASP A 421 49.89 16.12 -8.20
N GLY A 422 48.97 15.57 -9.00
CA GLY A 422 48.86 14.14 -9.27
C GLY A 422 48.17 13.34 -8.18
N GLN A 423 47.63 13.96 -7.12
CA GLN A 423 46.84 13.25 -6.12
C GLN A 423 45.38 13.14 -6.56
N PRO A 424 44.65 12.05 -6.25
CA PRO A 424 43.22 11.98 -6.53
C PRO A 424 42.45 13.16 -5.89
N LEU A 425 41.56 13.81 -6.65
CA LEU A 425 40.47 14.65 -6.15
C LEU A 425 39.45 13.73 -5.47
N ASP A 426 39.88 13.01 -4.43
CA ASP A 426 38.97 12.19 -3.67
C ASP A 426 38.21 13.12 -2.73
N GLU A 427 36.97 13.50 -3.08
CA GLU A 427 36.02 14.08 -2.11
C GLU A 427 35.84 13.15 -0.88
N ALA A 428 36.28 11.89 -0.99
CA ALA A 428 36.26 10.88 0.05
C ALA A 428 37.58 10.73 0.85
N ALA A 429 38.61 11.56 0.60
CA ALA A 429 39.80 11.57 1.43
C ALA A 429 39.45 12.06 2.84
N VAL A 430 39.15 11.11 3.73
CA VAL A 430 39.14 11.35 5.17
C VAL A 430 40.59 11.61 5.56
N ASP A 431 40.84 12.74 6.24
CA ASP A 431 42.18 13.12 6.69
C ASP A 431 42.88 11.93 7.37
N GLY A 432 43.97 11.45 6.75
CA GLY A 432 44.80 10.36 7.26
C GLY A 432 44.54 8.96 6.68
N GLU A 433 43.56 8.74 5.80
CA GLU A 433 43.48 7.46 5.06
C GLU A 433 44.52 7.41 3.92
N PRO A 434 45.27 6.30 3.77
CA PRO A 434 46.17 6.14 2.64
C PRO A 434 45.39 6.18 1.31
N PRO A 435 45.99 6.71 0.24
CA PRO A 435 45.32 6.82 -1.05
C PRO A 435 44.79 5.47 -1.50
N ARG A 436 43.51 5.41 -1.88
CA ARG A 436 42.91 4.17 -2.38
C ARG A 436 43.56 3.80 -3.71
N THR A 437 44.12 2.60 -3.76
CA THR A 437 44.67 2.04 -5.01
C THR A 437 43.52 1.64 -5.93
N VAL A 438 43.11 2.53 -6.83
CA VAL A 438 42.13 2.21 -7.87
C VAL A 438 42.84 1.48 -9.01
N PRO A 439 42.28 0.37 -9.54
CA PRO A 439 42.93 -0.34 -10.64
C PRO A 439 43.14 0.53 -11.89
N ALA A 440 44.28 0.37 -12.56
CA ALA A 440 44.67 1.22 -13.69
C ALA A 440 43.78 1.01 -14.94
N THR A 441 43.31 -0.22 -15.20
CA THR A 441 42.58 -0.55 -16.43
C THR A 441 41.07 -0.60 -16.20
N ALA A 442 40.30 -0.21 -17.22
CA ALA A 442 38.83 -0.25 -17.18
C ALA A 442 38.29 -1.64 -16.81
N GLY A 443 38.88 -2.71 -17.37
CA GLY A 443 38.50 -4.09 -17.03
C GLY A 443 38.72 -4.44 -15.56
N ARG A 444 39.86 -4.03 -14.97
CA ARG A 444 40.10 -4.27 -13.54
C ARG A 444 39.21 -3.40 -12.64
N ARG A 445 38.88 -2.18 -13.06
CA ARG A 445 37.90 -1.32 -12.35
C ARG A 445 36.51 -1.94 -12.37
N PHE A 446 36.09 -2.48 -13.52
CA PHE A 446 34.82 -3.19 -13.63
C PHE A 446 34.77 -4.40 -12.70
N VAL A 447 35.78 -5.28 -12.77
CA VAL A 447 35.87 -6.46 -11.88
C VAL A 447 35.85 -6.05 -10.40
N TRP A 448 36.57 -5.00 -10.04
CA TRP A 448 36.58 -4.48 -8.67
C TRP A 448 35.21 -3.94 -8.26
N ALA A 449 34.52 -3.19 -9.13
CA ALA A 449 33.19 -2.68 -8.85
C ALA A 449 32.14 -3.80 -8.73
N VAL A 450 32.23 -4.84 -9.55
CA VAL A 450 31.39 -6.05 -9.44
C VAL A 450 31.67 -6.77 -8.12
N ALA A 451 32.94 -6.97 -7.76
CA ALA A 451 33.31 -7.59 -6.49
C ALA A 451 32.77 -6.78 -5.29
N LEU A 452 32.86 -5.45 -5.35
CA LEU A 452 32.30 -4.56 -4.33
C LEU A 452 30.77 -4.65 -4.29
N ASN A 453 30.09 -4.74 -5.43
CA ASN A 453 28.64 -4.92 -5.49
C ASN A 453 28.19 -6.23 -4.84
N LEU A 454 28.84 -7.34 -5.19
CA LEU A 454 28.58 -8.67 -4.63
C LEU A 454 28.90 -8.73 -3.13
N ALA A 455 30.01 -8.14 -2.69
CA ALA A 455 30.34 -8.04 -1.28
C ALA A 455 29.35 -7.14 -0.52
N GLY A 456 28.88 -6.07 -1.17
CA GLY A 456 27.83 -5.19 -0.66
C GLY A 456 26.49 -5.90 -0.45
N SER A 457 26.17 -6.91 -1.27
CA SER A 457 24.97 -7.74 -1.10
C SER A 457 24.92 -8.46 0.26
N PHE A 458 26.05 -8.69 0.93
CA PHE A 458 26.03 -9.19 2.31
C PHE A 458 25.32 -8.22 3.26
N TRP A 459 25.63 -6.92 3.19
CA TRP A 459 24.96 -5.91 4.03
C TRP A 459 23.49 -5.76 3.67
N VAL A 460 23.16 -5.85 2.38
CA VAL A 460 21.76 -5.89 1.93
C VAL A 460 21.02 -7.08 2.54
N ALA A 461 21.63 -8.27 2.53
CA ALA A 461 21.04 -9.46 3.11
C ALA A 461 20.80 -9.30 4.62
N VAL A 462 21.77 -8.73 5.36
CA VAL A 462 21.62 -8.48 6.80
C VAL A 462 20.44 -7.55 7.08
N VAL A 463 20.34 -6.44 6.35
CA VAL A 463 19.23 -5.49 6.51
C VAL A 463 17.88 -6.13 6.17
N LEU A 464 17.79 -6.84 5.04
CA LEU A 464 16.55 -7.49 4.62
C LEU A 464 16.16 -8.66 5.53
N ALA A 465 17.10 -9.35 6.17
CA ALA A 465 16.78 -10.36 7.16
C ALA A 465 16.13 -9.75 8.41
N VAL A 466 16.65 -8.61 8.88
CA VAL A 466 16.04 -7.86 9.99
C VAL A 466 14.65 -7.35 9.58
N ALA A 467 14.54 -6.78 8.37
CA ALA A 467 13.28 -6.28 7.84
C ALA A 467 12.22 -7.40 7.73
N ALA A 468 12.61 -8.58 7.22
CA ALA A 468 11.72 -9.71 7.08
C ALA A 468 11.21 -10.27 8.42
N VAL A 469 12.04 -10.25 9.48
CA VAL A 469 11.60 -10.63 10.83
C VAL A 469 10.60 -9.61 11.36
N TYR A 470 10.88 -8.32 11.19
CA TYR A 470 9.98 -7.24 11.60
C TYR A 470 8.65 -7.34 10.84
N GLU A 471 8.65 -7.43 9.51
CA GLU A 471 7.44 -7.55 8.68
C GLU A 471 6.65 -8.81 9.04
N ALA A 472 7.32 -9.95 9.20
CA ALA A 472 6.68 -11.20 9.60
C ALA A 472 5.90 -11.05 10.91
N ALA A 473 6.54 -10.49 11.94
CA ALA A 473 5.89 -10.23 13.21
C ALA A 473 4.76 -9.21 13.08
N GLU A 474 4.98 -8.15 12.30
CA GLU A 474 4.02 -7.07 12.08
C GLU A 474 2.75 -7.55 11.38
N VAL A 475 2.89 -8.22 10.22
CA VAL A 475 1.78 -8.73 9.42
C VAL A 475 1.03 -9.83 10.16
N ILE A 476 1.74 -10.74 10.85
CA ILE A 476 1.10 -11.78 11.69
C ILE A 476 0.35 -11.14 12.85
N TYR A 477 0.87 -10.09 13.48
CA TYR A 477 0.18 -9.39 14.57
C TYR A 477 -1.02 -8.57 14.09
N MET A 478 -0.92 -7.89 12.94
CA MET A 478 -2.07 -7.28 12.26
C MET A 478 -3.08 -8.34 11.82
N ALA A 479 -2.59 -9.55 11.57
CA ALA A 479 -3.29 -10.82 11.42
C ALA A 479 -4.58 -10.87 12.26
N GLY A 480 -4.59 -10.83 13.60
CA GLY A 480 -3.57 -11.21 14.60
C GLY A 480 -3.51 -12.73 14.88
N LEU A 481 -2.64 -13.42 14.15
CA LEU A 481 -2.44 -14.87 14.10
C LEU A 481 -1.49 -15.37 15.19
#